data_AF-A0A6M0C693-F1
#
_entry.id   AF-A0A6M0C693-F1
#
_cell.length_a   1.000
_cell.length_b   1.000
_cell.length_c   1.000
_cell.angle_alpha   90.00
_cell.angle_beta   90.00
_cell.angle_gamma   90.00
#
_symmetry.space_group_name_H-M   'P 1'
#
loop_
_entity.id
_entity.type
_entity.pdbx_description
1 polymer ?
#
loop_
_entity_poly.entity_id
_entity_poly.type
_entity_poly.pdbx_seq_one_letter_code
_entity_poly.pdbx_strand_id
1 'polypeptide(L)'
;MNALASVKKTAFNRILSQSLMVAALSATALASGWVPEIYGKSPSLVFNSAAYAQEQFSDEEITNYARAVLQIEKQRVQSYEAIKQEVQKNNSQGTVPPIVCNETSNINRLERNIREIAVDYCSLATKFIEGNDLTVSRFNEITMTQQNDPAFKERIQQELIRILQEQQSGNNN
;
A
#
# COMPACT_ATOMS: atom_id res chain seq x y z
N MET A 1 1.51 52.39 75.41
CA MET A 1 1.96 51.27 76.27
C MET A 1 0.87 50.20 76.23
N ASN A 2 1.25 48.96 75.95
CA ASN A 2 0.55 47.70 76.22
C ASN A 2 -0.72 47.34 75.41
N ALA A 3 -0.46 46.59 74.34
CA ALA A 3 -0.92 45.22 74.08
C ALA A 3 -2.10 44.61 74.88
N LEU A 4 -3.03 44.09 74.06
CA LEU A 4 -3.66 42.74 74.11
C LEU A 4 -4.59 42.45 75.31
N ALA A 5 -5.90 42.48 75.10
CA ALA A 5 -6.72 41.45 74.42
C ALA A 5 -6.76 40.11 75.16
N SER A 6 -7.98 39.66 75.43
CA SER A 6 -8.34 38.25 75.36
C SER A 6 -9.86 38.17 75.24
N VAL A 7 -10.36 37.45 74.24
CA VAL A 7 -11.11 36.20 74.47
C VAL A 7 -11.05 35.38 73.17
N LYS A 8 -10.74 34.09 73.34
CA LYS A 8 -10.63 33.06 72.29
C LYS A 8 -12.00 32.46 71.94
N LYS A 9 -11.96 31.71 70.84
CA LYS A 9 -12.76 30.53 70.42
C LYS A 9 -13.69 30.87 69.25
N THR A 10 -13.83 30.04 68.22
CA THR A 10 -13.55 28.61 68.06
C THR A 10 -13.47 28.27 66.57
N ALA A 11 -12.85 27.13 66.28
CA ALA A 11 -12.72 26.52 64.96
C ALA A 11 -14.06 26.31 64.24
N PHE A 12 -14.10 26.49 62.92
CA PHE A 12 -14.14 25.38 61.94
C PHE A 12 -14.32 25.96 60.53
N ASN A 13 -13.28 25.77 59.70
CA ASN A 13 -13.24 25.69 58.24
C ASN A 13 -14.24 26.53 57.41
N ARG A 14 -13.73 27.62 56.85
CA ARG A 14 -14.27 28.22 55.62
C ARG A 14 -13.16 28.34 54.59
N ILE A 15 -13.15 27.35 53.71
CA ILE A 15 -12.70 27.34 52.31
C ILE A 15 -12.38 28.75 51.79
N LEU A 16 -11.11 29.16 51.82
CA LEU A 16 -10.52 30.24 51.01
C LEU A 16 -9.00 30.12 51.08
N SER A 17 -8.39 29.26 50.26
CA SER A 17 -7.00 29.47 49.85
C SER A 17 -6.74 28.82 48.50
N GLN A 18 -7.24 29.47 47.46
CA GLN A 18 -6.63 29.34 46.14
C GLN A 18 -5.26 30.02 46.17
N SER A 19 -4.26 29.22 45.81
CA SER A 19 -3.12 29.59 44.96
C SER A 19 -2.10 30.59 45.51
N LEU A 20 -0.97 30.07 45.97
CA LEU A 20 0.26 30.01 45.18
C LEU A 20 1.30 29.24 45.99
N MET A 21 1.62 28.01 45.60
CA MET A 21 2.89 27.40 46.01
C MET A 21 3.56 26.88 44.75
N VAL A 22 4.49 27.70 44.27
CA VAL A 22 5.49 27.35 43.27
C VAL A 22 6.31 26.19 43.86
N ALA A 23 6.07 24.98 43.38
CA ALA A 23 6.97 23.86 43.60
C ALA A 23 7.84 23.71 42.36
N ALA A 24 9.03 24.30 42.42
CA ALA A 24 10.10 24.02 41.48
C ALA A 24 10.50 22.55 41.62
N LEU A 25 10.37 21.75 40.57
CA LEU A 25 11.03 20.46 40.48
C LEU A 25 12.12 20.55 39.41
N SER A 26 13.33 20.48 39.92
CA SER A 26 14.63 20.52 39.27
C SER A 26 14.73 19.55 38.10
N ALA A 27 14.96 20.10 36.90
CA ALA A 27 15.48 19.36 35.76
C ALA A 27 16.97 19.07 36.00
N THR A 28 17.30 17.84 36.41
CA THR A 28 18.55 17.14 36.06
C THR A 28 18.51 15.70 36.56
N ALA A 29 19.08 14.81 35.74
CA ALA A 29 19.51 13.42 36.00
C ALA A 29 18.48 12.30 35.76
N LEU A 30 18.51 11.75 34.53
CA LEU A 30 18.46 10.31 34.29
C LEU A 30 19.44 9.93 33.17
N ALA A 31 20.74 9.92 33.50
CA ALA A 31 21.78 9.26 32.71
C ALA A 31 22.29 7.96 33.38
N SER A 32 21.53 7.42 34.33
CA SER A 32 21.86 6.16 35.00
C SER A 32 20.59 5.34 35.26
N GLY A 33 19.87 5.02 34.19
CA GLY A 33 19.21 3.73 33.95
C GLY A 33 18.23 3.10 34.93
N TRP A 34 17.79 3.75 36.02
CA TRP A 34 16.84 3.15 36.97
C TRP A 34 15.53 3.95 36.98
N VAL A 35 14.51 3.46 36.27
CA VAL A 35 13.15 4.01 36.34
C VAL A 35 12.27 2.98 37.08
N PRO A 36 11.55 3.36 38.14
CA PRO A 36 10.62 2.46 38.79
C PRO A 36 9.51 2.05 37.80
N GLU A 37 9.26 0.76 37.74
CA GLU A 37 8.33 0.10 36.83
C GLU A 37 6.87 0.47 37.18
N ILE A 38 6.41 1.59 36.64
CA ILE A 38 4.99 1.97 36.62
C ILE A 38 4.37 1.41 35.34
N TYR A 39 3.70 0.26 35.45
CA TYR A 39 2.82 -0.31 34.44
C TYR A 39 1.64 0.65 34.19
N GLY A 40 1.88 1.66 33.35
CA GLY A 40 0.87 2.53 32.79
C GLY A 40 0.93 2.40 31.28
N LYS A 41 -0.05 1.69 30.71
CA LYS A 41 -0.25 1.51 29.27
C LYS A 41 -0.20 2.87 28.58
N SER A 42 0.95 3.21 28.01
CA SER A 42 1.11 4.47 27.28
C SER A 42 0.22 4.39 26.03
N PRO A 43 -0.67 5.35 25.76
CA PRO A 43 -1.30 5.41 24.45
C PRO A 43 -0.16 5.63 23.45
N SER A 44 0.04 4.67 22.55
CA SER A 44 0.90 4.89 21.40
C SER A 44 0.27 6.01 20.60
N LEU A 45 0.83 7.22 20.71
CA LEU A 45 0.50 8.31 19.80
C LEU A 45 1.06 7.91 18.44
N VAL A 46 0.24 7.21 17.66
CA VAL A 46 0.48 6.99 16.24
C VAL A 46 0.26 8.34 15.58
N PHE A 47 1.33 9.11 15.45
CA PHE A 47 1.35 10.29 14.60
C PHE A 47 1.23 9.82 13.15
N ASN A 48 0.00 9.68 12.66
CA ASN A 48 -0.28 9.66 11.22
C ASN A 48 -0.07 11.08 10.68
N SER A 49 1.18 11.51 10.63
CA SER A 49 1.58 12.54 9.69
C SER A 49 1.48 11.91 8.30
N ALA A 50 0.29 11.98 7.70
CA ALA A 50 0.18 11.87 6.25
C ALA A 50 0.87 13.12 5.69
N ALA A 51 2.19 13.07 5.61
CA ALA A 51 2.92 13.96 4.74
C ALA A 51 2.44 13.56 3.34
N TYR A 52 1.59 14.39 2.73
CA TYR A 52 1.24 14.27 1.33
C TYR A 52 2.53 14.57 0.54
N ALA A 53 3.38 13.55 0.40
CA ALA A 53 4.44 13.56 -0.58
C ALA A 53 3.78 13.78 -1.94
N GLN A 54 4.40 14.60 -2.79
CA GLN A 54 3.98 14.75 -4.18
C GLN A 54 3.81 13.34 -4.77
N GLU A 55 2.57 12.94 -5.06
CA GLU A 55 2.35 11.57 -5.52
C GLU A 55 3.02 11.39 -6.88
N GLN A 56 3.89 10.38 -6.97
CA GLN A 56 4.70 10.09 -8.16
C GLN A 56 3.84 9.73 -9.40
N PHE A 57 2.64 9.22 -9.16
CA PHE A 57 1.68 8.77 -10.17
C PHE A 57 0.32 9.39 -9.85
N SER A 58 -0.40 9.83 -10.88
CA SER A 58 -1.76 10.34 -10.70
C SER A 58 -2.75 9.20 -10.42
N ASP A 59 -3.90 9.53 -9.83
CA ASP A 59 -4.98 8.56 -9.65
C ASP A 59 -5.47 7.99 -11.00
N GLU A 60 -5.48 8.81 -12.05
CA GLU A 60 -5.81 8.37 -13.41
C GLU A 60 -4.81 7.34 -13.94
N GLU A 61 -3.50 7.57 -13.75
CA GLU A 61 -2.46 6.59 -14.13
C GLU A 61 -2.62 5.28 -13.37
N ILE A 62 -2.99 5.34 -12.09
CA ILE A 62 -3.27 4.16 -11.26
C ILE A 62 -4.49 3.39 -11.78
N THR A 63 -5.60 4.10 -12.07
CA THR A 63 -6.80 3.49 -12.66
C THR A 63 -6.49 2.84 -14.01
N ASN A 64 -5.78 3.55 -14.88
CA ASN A 64 -5.41 3.07 -16.20
C ASN A 64 -4.47 1.86 -16.14
N TYR A 65 -3.51 1.88 -15.22
CA TYR A 65 -2.64 0.73 -14.95
C TYR A 65 -3.44 -0.48 -14.48
N ALA A 66 -4.34 -0.29 -13.51
CA ALA A 66 -5.18 -1.38 -12.99
C ALA A 66 -6.06 -2.00 -14.09
N ARG A 67 -6.66 -1.18 -14.96
CA ARG A 67 -7.43 -1.64 -16.13
C ARG A 67 -6.58 -2.45 -17.10
N ALA A 68 -5.38 -1.95 -17.45
CA ALA A 68 -4.45 -2.65 -18.33
C ALA A 68 -4.03 -4.01 -17.73
N VAL A 69 -3.70 -4.06 -16.43
CA VAL A 69 -3.37 -5.31 -15.72
C VAL A 69 -4.50 -6.33 -15.81
N LEU A 70 -5.75 -5.94 -15.60
CA LEU A 70 -6.90 -6.85 -15.69
C LEU A 70 -7.08 -7.42 -17.11
N GLN A 71 -6.90 -6.59 -18.14
CA GLN A 71 -6.97 -7.03 -19.53
C GLN A 71 -5.82 -7.98 -19.90
N ILE A 72 -4.59 -7.63 -19.50
CA ILE A 72 -3.40 -8.45 -19.71
C ILE A 72 -3.55 -9.80 -18.99
N GLU A 73 -4.02 -9.82 -17.75
CA GLU A 73 -4.18 -11.06 -16.98
C GLU A 73 -5.21 -11.99 -17.63
N LYS A 74 -6.34 -11.44 -18.11
CA LYS A 74 -7.32 -12.21 -18.88
C LYS A 74 -6.68 -12.85 -20.12
N GLN A 75 -5.91 -12.08 -20.88
CA GLN A 75 -5.23 -12.59 -22.07
C GLN A 75 -4.12 -13.59 -21.72
N ARG A 76 -3.42 -13.40 -20.60
CA ARG A 76 -2.37 -14.31 -20.10
C ARG A 76 -2.96 -15.69 -19.83
N VAL A 77 -4.11 -15.77 -19.16
CA VAL A 77 -4.81 -17.03 -18.90
C VAL A 77 -5.22 -17.72 -20.20
N GLN A 78 -5.81 -16.99 -21.14
CA GLN A 78 -6.21 -17.55 -22.44
C GLN A 78 -5.03 -18.09 -23.25
N SER A 79 -3.94 -17.31 -23.30
CA SER A 79 -2.73 -17.68 -24.04
C SER A 79 -2.02 -18.88 -23.40
N TYR A 80 -2.01 -18.94 -22.06
CA TYR A 80 -1.45 -20.08 -21.32
C TYR A 80 -2.18 -21.39 -21.67
N GLU A 81 -3.51 -21.38 -21.66
CA GLU A 81 -4.29 -22.58 -22.00
C GLU A 81 -4.12 -22.99 -23.47
N ALA A 82 -4.05 -22.01 -24.40
CA ALA A 82 -3.76 -22.30 -25.80
C ALA A 82 -2.39 -22.94 -26.00
N ILE A 83 -1.34 -22.39 -25.36
CA ILE A 83 0.01 -22.97 -25.42
C ILE A 83 0.04 -24.37 -24.79
N LYS A 84 -0.64 -24.57 -23.66
CA LYS A 84 -0.72 -25.86 -23.00
C LYS A 84 -1.33 -26.92 -23.92
N GLN A 85 -2.40 -26.58 -24.64
CA GLN A 85 -3.00 -27.47 -25.63
C GLN A 85 -2.02 -27.81 -26.75
N GLU A 86 -1.30 -26.81 -27.29
CA GLU A 86 -0.29 -27.06 -28.32
C GLU A 86 0.85 -27.96 -27.85
N VAL A 87 1.37 -27.74 -26.64
CA VAL A 87 2.42 -28.57 -26.03
C VAL A 87 1.95 -30.02 -25.87
N GLN A 88 0.72 -30.22 -25.42
CA GLN A 88 0.16 -31.54 -25.14
C GLN A 88 -0.13 -32.38 -26.39
N LYS A 89 -0.23 -31.78 -27.58
CA LYS A 89 -0.37 -32.53 -28.84
C LYS A 89 0.84 -33.42 -29.12
N ASN A 90 2.03 -32.95 -28.76
CA ASN A 90 3.30 -33.64 -29.04
C ASN A 90 3.88 -34.33 -27.79
N ASN A 91 3.55 -33.85 -26.59
CA ASN A 91 4.02 -34.41 -25.34
C ASN A 91 2.98 -34.23 -24.22
N SER A 92 2.28 -35.31 -23.85
CA SER A 92 1.24 -35.27 -22.80
C SER A 92 1.74 -34.83 -21.42
N GLN A 93 3.05 -34.90 -21.17
CA GLN A 93 3.70 -34.41 -19.94
C GLN A 93 4.46 -33.09 -20.13
N GLY A 94 4.34 -32.47 -21.30
CA GLY A 94 5.00 -31.20 -21.59
C GLY A 94 4.42 -30.06 -20.74
N THR A 95 5.30 -29.13 -20.39
CA THR A 95 4.95 -27.94 -19.61
C THR A 95 4.94 -26.70 -20.49
N VAL A 96 4.13 -25.71 -20.11
CA VAL A 96 4.10 -24.41 -20.80
C VAL A 96 5.44 -23.70 -20.58
N PRO A 97 6.17 -23.33 -21.65
CA PRO A 97 7.42 -22.59 -21.52
C PRO A 97 7.15 -21.18 -20.98
N PRO A 98 8.12 -20.56 -20.28
CA PRO A 98 8.01 -19.16 -19.87
C PRO A 98 7.96 -18.26 -21.10
N ILE A 99 7.03 -17.30 -21.12
CA ILE A 99 6.91 -16.29 -22.19
C ILE A 99 7.38 -14.94 -21.66
N VAL A 100 8.44 -14.42 -22.24
CA VAL A 100 9.07 -13.16 -21.84
C VAL A 100 9.02 -12.18 -23.01
N CYS A 101 8.09 -11.22 -22.96
CA CYS A 101 7.73 -10.38 -24.12
C CYS A 101 8.82 -9.42 -24.59
N ASN A 102 9.80 -9.09 -23.73
CA ASN A 102 10.93 -8.25 -24.08
C ASN A 102 12.17 -9.04 -24.53
N GLU A 103 12.11 -10.38 -24.58
CA GLU A 103 13.21 -11.24 -25.02
C GLU A 103 12.88 -11.93 -26.35
N THR A 104 13.14 -11.25 -27.47
CA THR A 104 12.87 -11.78 -28.80
C THR A 104 13.60 -13.11 -29.07
N SER A 105 14.78 -13.31 -28.49
CA SER A 105 15.53 -14.58 -28.60
C SER A 105 14.83 -15.75 -27.90
N ASN A 106 14.12 -15.51 -26.79
CA ASN A 106 13.32 -16.50 -26.10
C ASN A 106 12.13 -16.93 -26.96
N ILE A 107 11.39 -15.96 -27.50
CA ILE A 107 10.24 -16.19 -28.38
C ILE A 107 10.66 -16.95 -29.65
N ASN A 108 11.80 -16.59 -30.24
CA ASN A 108 12.30 -17.23 -31.47
C ASN A 108 12.77 -18.68 -31.29
N ARG A 109 12.90 -19.17 -30.05
CA ARG A 109 13.23 -20.58 -29.76
C ARG A 109 12.00 -21.45 -29.57
N LEU A 110 10.82 -20.86 -29.44
CA LEU A 110 9.57 -21.58 -29.31
C LEU A 110 9.21 -22.30 -30.63
N GLU A 111 8.53 -23.45 -30.51
CA GLU A 111 7.89 -24.13 -31.63
C GLU A 111 6.95 -23.16 -32.37
N ARG A 112 6.77 -23.33 -33.68
CA ARG A 112 6.09 -22.33 -34.52
C ARG A 112 4.68 -21.96 -34.04
N ASN A 113 3.85 -22.95 -33.75
CA ASN A 113 2.50 -22.78 -33.19
C ASN A 113 2.51 -22.05 -31.84
N ILE A 114 3.42 -22.43 -30.94
CA ILE A 114 3.57 -21.79 -29.62
C ILE A 114 4.05 -20.34 -29.78
N ARG A 115 4.97 -20.10 -30.71
CA ARG A 115 5.52 -18.78 -31.01
C ARG A 115 4.46 -17.81 -31.51
N GLU A 116 3.58 -18.26 -32.42
CA GLU A 116 2.49 -17.45 -32.94
C GLU A 116 1.58 -16.97 -31.79
N ILE A 117 1.19 -17.88 -30.88
CA ILE A 117 0.40 -17.53 -29.69
C ILE A 117 1.16 -16.55 -28.77
N ALA A 118 2.46 -16.75 -28.56
CA ALA A 118 3.28 -15.89 -27.71
C ALA A 118 3.42 -14.47 -28.30
N VAL A 119 3.62 -14.34 -29.61
CA VAL A 119 3.69 -13.05 -30.30
C VAL A 119 2.37 -12.30 -30.19
N ASP A 120 1.25 -12.99 -30.40
CA ASP A 120 -0.08 -12.40 -30.28
C ASP A 120 -0.35 -11.91 -28.85
N TYR A 121 -0.02 -12.73 -27.84
CA TYR A 121 -0.10 -12.32 -26.43
C TYR A 121 0.70 -11.04 -26.16
N CYS A 122 1.97 -11.00 -26.55
CA CYS A 122 2.83 -9.83 -26.30
C CYS A 122 2.37 -8.59 -27.07
N SER A 123 1.86 -8.74 -28.29
CA SER A 123 1.27 -7.65 -29.05
C SER A 123 0.01 -7.10 -28.39
N LEU A 124 -0.89 -7.97 -27.95
CA LEU A 124 -2.12 -7.57 -27.27
C LEU A 124 -1.83 -6.90 -25.93
N ALA A 125 -0.86 -7.40 -25.16
CA ALA A 125 -0.45 -6.77 -23.91
C ALA A 125 -0.01 -5.31 -24.14
N THR A 126 0.79 -5.06 -25.19
CA THR A 126 1.19 -3.70 -25.58
C THR A 126 -0.02 -2.84 -25.93
N LYS A 127 -0.95 -3.37 -26.73
CA LYS A 127 -2.18 -2.66 -27.12
C LYS A 127 -3.09 -2.34 -25.93
N PHE A 128 -3.17 -3.22 -24.93
CA PHE A 128 -3.94 -2.95 -23.71
C PHE A 128 -3.29 -1.85 -22.88
N ILE A 129 -1.96 -1.81 -22.79
CA ILE A 129 -1.24 -0.73 -22.12
C ILE A 129 -1.54 0.60 -22.81
N GLU A 130 -1.31 0.67 -24.12
CA GLU A 130 -1.50 1.88 -24.92
C GLU A 130 -2.97 2.31 -24.99
N GLY A 131 -3.90 1.35 -25.05
CA GLY A 131 -5.34 1.61 -25.05
C GLY A 131 -5.90 2.08 -23.71
N ASN A 132 -5.11 2.07 -22.63
CA ASN A 132 -5.43 2.73 -21.36
C ASN A 132 -4.53 3.95 -21.15
N ASP A 133 -4.11 4.64 -22.23
CA ASP A 133 -3.37 5.90 -22.15
C ASP A 133 -2.05 5.83 -21.37
N LEU A 134 -1.41 4.66 -21.36
CA LEU A 134 -0.07 4.46 -20.80
C LEU A 134 0.93 4.13 -21.91
N THR A 135 2.17 4.58 -21.74
CA THR A 135 3.28 4.00 -22.51
C THR A 135 3.78 2.72 -21.84
N VAL A 136 4.43 1.83 -22.59
CA VAL A 136 5.08 0.63 -22.00
C VAL A 136 6.09 1.01 -20.92
N SER A 137 6.84 2.10 -21.12
CA SER A 137 7.78 2.59 -20.09
C SER A 137 7.06 3.00 -18.82
N ARG A 138 5.97 3.77 -18.94
CA ARG A 138 5.22 4.26 -17.78
C ARG A 138 4.53 3.11 -17.03
N PHE A 139 3.97 2.15 -17.77
CA PHE A 139 3.43 0.93 -17.18
C PHE A 139 4.50 0.18 -16.38
N ASN A 140 5.69 -0.01 -16.95
CA ASN A 140 6.80 -0.69 -16.27
C ASN A 140 7.29 0.08 -15.04
N GLU A 141 7.34 1.41 -15.07
CA GLU A 141 7.64 2.24 -13.90
C GLU A 141 6.64 1.99 -12.76
N ILE A 142 5.34 2.01 -13.06
CA ILE A 142 4.29 1.72 -12.07
C ILE A 142 4.45 0.29 -11.54
N THR A 143 4.70 -0.70 -12.41
CA THR A 143 4.98 -2.09 -12.00
C THR A 143 6.17 -2.19 -11.05
N MET A 144 7.29 -1.52 -11.37
CA MET A 144 8.48 -1.52 -10.52
C MET A 144 8.21 -0.84 -9.18
N THR A 145 7.52 0.30 -9.15
CA THR A 145 7.19 0.96 -7.89
C THR A 145 6.25 0.09 -7.04
N GLN A 146 5.24 -0.53 -7.64
CA GLN A 146 4.33 -1.46 -6.95
C GLN A 146 5.06 -2.65 -6.31
N GLN A 147 6.14 -3.14 -6.93
CA GLN A 147 6.94 -4.23 -6.38
C GLN A 147 7.79 -3.82 -5.18
N ASN A 148 8.22 -2.56 -5.13
CA ASN A 148 9.19 -2.05 -4.16
C ASN A 148 8.57 -1.21 -3.03
N ASP A 149 7.34 -0.70 -3.22
CA ASP A 149 6.61 0.11 -2.24
C ASP A 149 5.32 -0.60 -1.77
N PRO A 150 5.28 -1.10 -0.52
CA PRO A 150 4.09 -1.74 0.02
C PRO A 150 2.85 -0.85 0.10
N ALA A 151 3.00 0.44 0.39
CA ALA A 151 1.87 1.36 0.48
C ALA A 151 1.28 1.61 -0.91
N PHE A 152 2.14 1.81 -1.91
CA PHE A 152 1.70 1.92 -3.29
C PHE A 152 1.05 0.62 -3.81
N LYS A 153 1.59 -0.54 -3.43
CA LYS A 153 0.98 -1.84 -3.73
C LYS A 153 -0.45 -1.95 -3.21
N GLU A 154 -0.68 -1.52 -1.98
CA GLU A 154 -2.02 -1.53 -1.38
C GLU A 154 -2.98 -0.60 -2.16
N ARG A 155 -2.52 0.58 -2.59
CA ARG A 155 -3.32 1.47 -3.45
C ARG A 155 -3.73 0.81 -4.76
N ILE A 156 -2.81 0.16 -5.47
CA ILE A 156 -3.15 -0.59 -6.69
C ILE A 156 -4.16 -1.71 -6.40
N GLN A 157 -4.01 -2.43 -5.29
CA GLN A 157 -4.94 -3.50 -4.91
C GLN A 157 -6.36 -2.98 -4.64
N GLN A 158 -6.48 -1.87 -3.94
CA GLN A 158 -7.77 -1.22 -3.69
C GLN A 158 -8.44 -0.79 -5.00
N GLU A 159 -7.66 -0.23 -5.93
CA GLU A 159 -8.17 0.19 -7.23
C GLU A 159 -8.63 -0.99 -8.09
N LEU A 160 -7.89 -2.11 -8.10
CA LEU A 160 -8.31 -3.34 -8.77
C LEU A 160 -9.64 -3.86 -8.20
N ILE A 161 -9.82 -3.85 -6.88
CA ILE A 161 -11.07 -4.26 -6.21
C ILE A 161 -12.23 -3.35 -6.62
N ARG A 162 -12.02 -2.03 -6.62
CA ARG A 162 -13.02 -1.04 -7.03
C ARG A 162 -13.53 -1.33 -8.45
N ILE A 163 -12.61 -1.49 -9.41
CA ILE A 163 -12.95 -1.77 -10.81
C ILE A 163 -13.74 -3.08 -10.94
N LEU A 164 -13.33 -4.14 -10.23
CA LEU A 164 -14.01 -5.43 -10.28
C LEU A 164 -15.44 -5.37 -9.72
N GLN A 165 -15.68 -4.60 -8.66
CA GLN A 165 -17.01 -4.40 -8.09
C GLN A 165 -17.93 -3.62 -9.04
N GLU A 166 -17.38 -2.62 -9.75
CA GLU A 166 -18.12 -1.86 -10.76
C GLU A 166 -18.56 -2.74 -11.93
N GLN A 167 -17.66 -3.59 -12.43
CA GLN A 167 -17.97 -4.53 -13.51
C GLN A 167 -19.05 -5.55 -13.13
N GLN A 168 -19.05 -6.01 -11.88
CA GLN A 168 -20.08 -6.92 -11.38
C GLN A 168 -21.44 -6.25 -11.24
N SER A 169 -21.47 -4.99 -10.81
CA SER A 169 -22.72 -4.22 -10.67
C SER A 169 -23.35 -3.87 -12.03
N GLY A 170 -22.51 -3.63 -13.05
CA GLY A 170 -22.97 -3.39 -14.42
C GLY A 170 -23.47 -4.62 -15.17
N ASN A 171 -23.01 -5.83 -14.80
CA ASN A 171 -23.45 -7.09 -15.41
C ASN A 171 -24.78 -7.64 -14.86
N ASN A 172 -25.31 -7.04 -13.79
CA ASN A 172 -26.56 -7.47 -13.13
C ASN A 172 -27.78 -6.62 -13.51
N ASN A 173 -27.64 -5.72 -14.49
CA ASN A 173 -28.70 -4.89 -15.07
C ASN A 173 -28.85 -5.20 -16.57
#